data_AF-M0HLD7-F1
#
_entry.id   AF-M0HLD7-F1
#
_cell.length_a   1.000
_cell.length_b   1.000
_cell.length_c   1.000
_cell.angle_alpha   90.00
_cell.angle_beta   90.00
_cell.angle_gamma   90.00
#
_symmetry.space_group_name_H-M   'P 1'
#
loop_
_entity.id
_entity.type
_entity.pdbx_description
1 polymer ?
#
loop_
_entity_poly.entity_id
_entity_poly.type
_entity_poly.pdbx_seq_one_letter_code
_entity_poly.pdbx_strand_id
1 'polypeptide(L)'
;MSNTRTDTATLLTLTFVVSFCSFAYEFVYSELLTVMYGGTVTQYVITVGLYFFSLGIGAALSDDLDGATLGGNFFRTEVLLAAAAPAGFLLIVGLNSVRIPQAVPAEVIWTVARLPVVVVGFLSGFELPLLTRMFDELGDDGSATPSWLRTAGARIHDFVVAAVGTLWTVERTEGRRSGLSVILAMDYVGGLAGAVVYARVLYPGLGLIPTIFVLALLNGVAALVFVAHFGEWSWWPFSDAAPSASPASSASAAHGGNATDSARADRSLSAARVSKTLLVVCLLLTATYAGVVAKHDVADERLSQLYLEQQIENEYPPGAMRATVTSQETTAYQHVIRYNRTWTGTGPNPHFDGRTEQCLRLGAAVQLCESWADSYHRGLVDVPMSLVEPGPETKVLVVGGGDWIAIDHLREYGVTVDHVDLDGEFMRDAKTDPFFRRWHDDAHEYDRLNTTVADGYRYLQETNETYDLVLLDVPGATDDDLLTLYSTEFYRSVRTHLSEDGVAVTWGYSPDAYPEHHKAFVNTVGAAGFTQELSYWVREDLDDDGETERVEQFYVLAPGDRPRLTGDGATRYVRAREEHYGSPEWHAVPHYRGVRENSIFHPNYDILVDT
;
A
#
# COMPACT_ATOMS: atom_id res chain seq x y z
N MET A 1 15.74 -10.20 -45.66
CA MET A 1 15.92 -8.82 -45.15
C MET A 1 14.69 -8.23 -44.44
N SER A 2 13.43 -8.66 -44.67
CA SER A 2 12.28 -8.12 -43.90
C SER A 2 12.05 -8.77 -42.52
N ASN A 3 12.47 -10.04 -42.32
CA ASN A 3 12.32 -10.72 -41.03
C ASN A 3 13.21 -10.13 -39.96
N THR A 4 14.51 -9.91 -40.21
CA THR A 4 15.47 -9.43 -39.20
C THR A 4 15.09 -8.11 -38.52
N ARG A 5 14.49 -7.17 -39.27
CA ARG A 5 13.99 -5.91 -38.70
C ARG A 5 12.76 -6.11 -37.82
N THR A 6 11.90 -7.04 -38.20
CA THR A 6 10.70 -7.41 -37.43
C THR A 6 11.11 -8.16 -36.17
N ASP A 7 12.01 -9.13 -36.29
CA ASP A 7 12.59 -9.92 -35.21
C ASP A 7 13.23 -9.01 -34.14
N THR A 8 14.04 -8.04 -34.57
CA THR A 8 14.67 -7.11 -33.64
C THR A 8 13.66 -6.20 -32.95
N ALA A 9 12.64 -5.71 -33.68
CA ALA A 9 11.58 -4.89 -33.10
C ALA A 9 10.75 -5.69 -32.08
N THR A 10 10.45 -6.95 -32.37
CA THR A 10 9.77 -7.87 -31.44
C THR A 10 10.61 -8.06 -30.18
N LEU A 11 11.91 -8.30 -30.30
CA LEU A 11 12.79 -8.53 -29.14
C LEU A 11 12.91 -7.27 -28.26
N LEU A 12 13.01 -6.08 -28.86
CA LEU A 12 13.00 -4.81 -28.11
C LEU A 12 11.65 -4.58 -27.41
N THR A 13 10.54 -4.93 -28.07
CA THR A 13 9.20 -4.83 -27.46
C THR A 13 9.06 -5.78 -26.27
N LEU A 14 9.55 -7.02 -26.41
CA LEU A 14 9.58 -7.99 -25.31
C LEU A 14 10.45 -7.49 -24.17
N THR A 15 11.65 -6.95 -24.46
CA THR A 15 12.53 -6.36 -23.43
C THR A 15 11.81 -5.28 -22.63
N PHE A 16 11.07 -4.40 -23.30
CA PHE A 16 10.28 -3.37 -22.64
C PHE A 16 9.18 -3.94 -21.74
N VAL A 17 8.39 -4.89 -22.24
CA VAL A 17 7.25 -5.47 -21.52
C VAL A 17 7.73 -6.27 -20.31
N VAL A 18 8.80 -7.04 -20.47
CA VAL A 18 9.36 -7.89 -19.43
C VAL A 18 9.95 -7.03 -18.31
N SER A 19 10.74 -6.01 -18.66
CA SER A 19 11.26 -5.04 -17.69
C SER A 19 10.16 -4.25 -16.97
N PHE A 20 9.12 -3.84 -17.70
CA PHE A 20 7.92 -3.22 -17.11
C PHE A 20 7.32 -4.10 -16.01
N CYS A 21 7.18 -5.40 -16.27
CA CYS A 21 6.62 -6.34 -15.29
C CYS A 21 7.55 -6.55 -14.10
N SER A 22 8.86 -6.73 -14.35
CA SER A 22 9.89 -6.89 -13.33
C SER A 22 9.88 -5.76 -12.29
N PHE A 23 9.92 -4.50 -12.72
CA PHE A 23 9.82 -3.35 -11.80
C PHE A 23 8.44 -3.23 -11.14
N ALA A 24 7.36 -3.48 -11.89
CA ALA A 24 6.02 -3.41 -11.30
C ALA A 24 5.79 -4.46 -10.21
N TYR A 25 6.39 -5.66 -10.32
CA TYR A 25 6.33 -6.68 -9.27
C TYR A 25 6.97 -6.24 -7.96
N GLU A 26 8.10 -5.55 -8.04
CA GLU A 26 8.79 -5.00 -6.87
C GLU A 26 7.88 -4.04 -6.08
N PHE A 27 7.16 -3.15 -6.77
CA PHE A 27 6.22 -2.23 -6.13
C PHE A 27 4.98 -2.94 -5.59
N VAL A 28 4.40 -3.88 -6.33
CA VAL A 28 3.26 -4.67 -5.85
C VAL A 28 3.60 -5.42 -4.57
N TYR A 29 4.78 -6.05 -4.48
CA TYR A 29 5.19 -6.75 -3.27
C TYR A 29 5.56 -5.81 -2.13
N SER A 30 6.22 -4.68 -2.42
CA SER A 30 6.54 -3.69 -1.39
C SER A 30 5.25 -3.18 -0.75
N GLU A 31 4.26 -2.82 -1.56
CA GLU A 31 2.97 -2.33 -1.08
C GLU A 31 2.17 -3.42 -0.36
N LEU A 32 2.12 -4.64 -0.90
CA LEU A 32 1.45 -5.76 -0.23
C LEU A 32 2.05 -6.04 1.15
N LEU A 33 3.38 -5.98 1.27
CA LEU A 33 4.05 -6.17 2.57
C LEU A 33 3.75 -5.00 3.52
N THR A 34 3.64 -3.76 3.02
CA THR A 34 3.23 -2.59 3.82
C THR A 34 1.80 -2.75 4.34
N VAL A 35 0.86 -3.16 3.48
CA VAL A 35 -0.53 -3.41 3.87
C VAL A 35 -0.64 -4.52 4.92
N MET A 36 0.17 -5.58 4.79
CA MET A 36 0.06 -6.78 5.63
C MET A 36 0.82 -6.67 6.96
N TYR A 37 1.94 -5.93 6.98
CA TYR A 37 2.88 -5.92 8.10
C TYR A 37 3.25 -4.52 8.60
N GLY A 38 2.67 -3.47 8.02
CA GLY A 38 3.02 -2.08 8.32
C GLY A 38 4.42 -1.70 7.85
N GLY A 39 4.83 -0.47 8.15
CA GLY A 39 6.23 -0.07 8.04
C GLY A 39 6.72 0.28 6.63
N THR A 40 6.11 1.26 5.96
CA THR A 40 6.36 1.63 4.55
C THR A 40 7.84 1.67 4.18
N VAL A 41 8.64 2.47 4.90
CA VAL A 41 10.07 2.63 4.60
C VAL A 41 10.82 1.29 4.71
N THR A 42 10.55 0.52 5.76
CA THR A 42 11.18 -0.78 6.00
C THR A 42 10.83 -1.78 4.91
N GLN A 43 9.55 -1.85 4.51
CA GLN A 43 9.11 -2.79 3.47
C GLN A 43 9.72 -2.47 2.12
N TYR A 44 9.68 -1.21 1.69
CA TYR A 44 10.25 -0.80 0.41
C TYR A 44 11.76 -1.03 0.40
N VAL A 45 12.51 -0.57 1.41
CA VAL A 45 13.98 -0.69 1.42
C VAL A 45 14.43 -2.16 1.42
N ILE A 46 13.83 -3.01 2.26
CA ILE A 46 14.19 -4.44 2.31
C ILE A 46 13.79 -5.15 1.03
N THR A 47 12.60 -4.87 0.49
CA THR A 47 12.10 -5.50 -0.74
C THR A 47 12.99 -5.16 -1.93
N VAL A 48 13.28 -3.86 -2.13
CA VAL A 48 14.19 -3.36 -3.17
C VAL A 48 15.58 -4.01 -3.05
N GLY A 49 16.13 -4.03 -1.83
CA GLY A 49 17.44 -4.62 -1.55
C GLY A 49 17.50 -6.13 -1.87
N LEU A 50 16.51 -6.89 -1.41
CA LEU A 50 16.41 -8.33 -1.69
C LEU A 50 16.15 -8.61 -3.16
N TYR A 51 15.32 -7.79 -3.82
CA TYR A 51 15.01 -7.90 -5.23
C TYR A 51 16.28 -7.72 -6.07
N PHE A 52 17.01 -6.62 -5.89
CA PHE A 52 18.26 -6.39 -6.63
C PHE A 52 19.36 -7.40 -6.32
N PHE A 53 19.50 -7.82 -5.06
CA PHE A 53 20.43 -8.88 -4.71
C PHE A 53 20.11 -10.18 -5.45
N SER A 54 18.84 -10.59 -5.46
CA SER A 54 18.38 -11.81 -6.14
C SER A 54 18.49 -11.70 -7.66
N LEU A 55 18.17 -10.52 -8.22
CA LEU A 55 18.36 -10.18 -9.63
C LEU A 55 19.83 -10.32 -10.04
N GLY A 56 20.76 -9.83 -9.22
CA GLY A 56 22.20 -9.99 -9.45
C GLY A 56 22.63 -11.46 -9.47
N ILE A 57 22.09 -12.30 -8.58
CA ILE A 57 22.35 -13.75 -8.58
C ILE A 57 21.81 -14.40 -9.84
N GLY A 58 20.56 -14.10 -10.21
CA GLY A 58 19.94 -14.63 -11.44
C GLY A 58 20.73 -14.25 -12.69
N ALA A 59 21.17 -13.00 -12.78
CA ALA A 59 21.99 -12.51 -13.89
C ALA A 59 23.35 -13.21 -13.96
N ALA A 60 24.01 -13.43 -12.83
CA ALA A 60 25.28 -14.16 -12.77
C ALA A 60 25.14 -15.63 -13.19
N LEU A 61 24.08 -16.32 -12.76
CA LEU A 61 23.82 -17.73 -13.13
C LEU A 61 23.27 -17.89 -14.55
N SER A 62 22.78 -16.81 -15.17
CA SER A 62 22.38 -16.83 -16.57
C SER A 62 23.54 -17.21 -17.49
N ASP A 63 24.79 -16.97 -17.05
CA ASP A 63 25.96 -17.33 -17.81
C ASP A 63 26.19 -18.84 -17.96
N ASP A 64 25.73 -19.62 -16.98
CA ASP A 64 25.84 -21.08 -16.95
C ASP A 64 24.72 -21.79 -17.75
N LEU A 65 23.75 -21.03 -18.26
CA LEU A 65 22.67 -21.59 -19.08
C LEU A 65 23.16 -21.97 -20.49
N ASP A 66 22.69 -23.12 -20.98
CA ASP A 66 23.06 -23.64 -22.29
C ASP A 66 22.63 -22.68 -23.43
N GLY A 67 23.63 -22.13 -24.12
CA GLY A 67 23.47 -21.22 -25.26
C GLY A 67 22.72 -21.85 -26.44
N ALA A 68 22.65 -23.18 -26.55
CA ALA A 68 21.87 -23.86 -27.58
C ALA A 68 20.35 -23.76 -27.34
N THR A 69 19.90 -23.24 -26.19
CA THR A 69 18.48 -23.17 -25.80
C THR A 69 18.06 -21.80 -25.28
N LEU A 70 18.72 -20.72 -25.70
CA LEU A 70 18.43 -19.34 -25.26
C LEU A 70 16.93 -19.00 -25.27
N GLY A 71 16.26 -19.20 -26.42
CA GLY A 71 14.81 -18.94 -26.53
C GLY A 71 13.95 -19.86 -25.66
N GLY A 72 14.38 -21.11 -25.47
CA GLY A 72 13.69 -22.05 -24.58
C GLY A 72 13.81 -21.68 -23.10
N ASN A 73 14.96 -21.15 -22.68
CA ASN A 73 15.19 -20.67 -21.34
C ASN A 73 14.44 -19.36 -21.08
N PHE A 74 14.44 -18.42 -22.03
CA PHE A 74 13.61 -17.22 -21.95
C PHE A 74 12.12 -17.56 -21.77
N PHE A 75 11.59 -18.47 -22.61
CA PHE A 75 10.19 -18.92 -22.48
C PHE A 75 9.90 -19.56 -21.11
N ARG A 76 10.83 -20.36 -20.56
CA ARG A 76 10.67 -20.94 -19.22
C ARG A 76 10.66 -19.86 -18.14
N THR A 77 11.54 -18.88 -18.22
CA THR A 77 11.60 -17.76 -17.28
C THR A 77 10.28 -17.00 -17.24
N GLU A 78 9.73 -16.64 -18.41
CA GLU A 78 8.44 -15.93 -18.48
C GLU A 78 7.26 -16.73 -17.91
N VAL A 79 7.19 -18.02 -18.22
CA VAL A 79 6.13 -18.90 -17.68
C VAL A 79 6.28 -19.10 -16.17
N LEU A 80 7.51 -19.23 -15.68
CA LEU A 80 7.78 -19.34 -14.25
C LEU A 80 7.45 -18.04 -13.52
N LEU A 81 7.74 -16.87 -14.08
CA LEU A 81 7.35 -15.57 -13.52
C LEU A 81 5.83 -15.41 -13.48
N ALA A 82 5.15 -15.71 -14.59
CA ALA A 82 3.70 -15.68 -14.67
C ALA A 82 3.02 -16.57 -13.61
N ALA A 83 3.65 -17.67 -13.20
CA ALA A 83 3.15 -18.52 -12.13
C ALA A 83 3.59 -18.07 -10.72
N ALA A 84 4.87 -17.76 -10.55
CA ALA A 84 5.49 -17.47 -9.26
C ALA A 84 4.99 -16.15 -8.66
N ALA A 85 4.76 -15.13 -9.49
CA ALA A 85 4.33 -13.84 -9.00
C ALA A 85 2.94 -13.88 -8.32
N PRO A 86 1.87 -14.37 -8.97
CA PRO A 86 0.57 -14.54 -8.30
C PRO A 86 0.59 -15.56 -7.15
N ALA A 87 1.35 -16.65 -7.28
CA ALA A 87 1.47 -17.64 -6.19
C ALA A 87 2.12 -17.04 -4.95
N GLY A 88 3.15 -16.20 -5.14
CA GLY A 88 3.82 -15.48 -4.08
C GLY A 88 2.93 -14.42 -3.43
N PHE A 89 2.11 -13.72 -4.21
CA PHE A 89 1.10 -12.79 -3.69
C PHE A 89 0.10 -13.51 -2.79
N LEU A 90 -0.46 -14.63 -3.26
CA LEU A 90 -1.41 -15.44 -2.49
C LEU A 90 -0.77 -16.06 -1.24
N LEU A 91 0.53 -16.39 -1.28
CA LEU A 91 1.27 -16.84 -0.10
C LEU A 91 1.31 -15.76 0.97
N ILE A 92 1.66 -14.52 0.62
CA ILE A 92 1.75 -13.40 1.57
C ILE A 92 0.37 -13.14 2.21
N VAL A 93 -0.68 -13.07 1.39
CA VAL A 93 -2.06 -12.94 1.89
C VAL A 93 -2.40 -14.10 2.83
N GLY A 94 -2.13 -15.34 2.43
CA GLY A 94 -2.44 -16.53 3.23
C GLY A 94 -1.70 -16.60 4.56
N LEU A 95 -0.45 -16.12 4.64
CA LEU A 95 0.33 -16.03 5.88
C LEU A 95 -0.28 -15.05 6.89
N ASN A 96 -0.98 -14.02 6.40
CA ASN A 96 -1.61 -13.02 7.24
C ASN A 96 -3.08 -13.39 7.58
N SER A 97 -3.78 -14.12 6.71
CA SER A 97 -5.18 -14.52 6.93
C SER A 97 -5.36 -15.70 7.89
N VAL A 98 -4.39 -16.61 7.98
CA VAL A 98 -4.49 -17.81 8.83
C VAL A 98 -3.89 -17.50 10.20
N ARG A 99 -4.59 -17.85 11.29
CA ARG A 99 -4.02 -17.81 12.65
C ARG A 99 -2.86 -18.79 12.76
N ILE A 100 -1.64 -18.27 12.71
CA ILE A 100 -0.42 -19.03 12.91
C ILE A 100 -0.23 -19.29 14.41
N PRO A 101 0.09 -20.52 14.85
CA PRO A 101 0.32 -20.82 16.27
C PRO A 101 1.41 -19.93 16.86
N GLN A 102 1.22 -19.44 18.09
CA GLN A 102 2.21 -18.61 18.82
C GLN A 102 3.58 -19.28 19.02
N ALA A 103 3.69 -20.59 18.77
CA ALA A 103 4.96 -21.31 18.80
C ALA A 103 5.87 -20.97 17.59
N VAL A 104 5.33 -20.36 16.53
CA VAL A 104 6.11 -19.91 15.38
C VAL A 104 6.64 -18.50 15.69
N PRO A 105 7.96 -18.28 15.70
CA PRO A 105 8.53 -16.95 15.90
C PRO A 105 8.07 -16.00 14.79
N ALA A 106 7.74 -14.75 15.13
CA ALA A 106 7.28 -13.75 14.17
C ALA A 106 8.31 -13.52 13.06
N GLU A 107 9.60 -13.58 13.40
CA GLU A 107 10.72 -13.41 12.48
C GLU A 107 10.71 -14.44 11.35
N VAL A 108 10.22 -15.66 11.61
CA VAL A 108 10.08 -16.70 10.59
C VAL A 108 9.00 -16.32 9.59
N ILE A 109 7.85 -15.83 10.05
CA ILE A 109 6.75 -15.40 9.19
C ILE A 109 7.22 -14.23 8.31
N TRP A 110 7.88 -13.24 8.92
CA TRP A 110 8.48 -12.10 8.23
C TRP A 110 9.48 -12.53 7.14
N THR A 111 10.29 -13.55 7.42
CA THR A 111 11.26 -14.08 6.44
C THR A 111 10.57 -14.82 5.31
N VAL A 112 9.60 -15.70 5.63
CA VAL A 112 8.87 -16.50 4.63
C VAL A 112 8.05 -15.60 3.69
N ALA A 113 7.45 -14.53 4.21
CA ALA A 113 6.70 -13.55 3.42
C ALA A 113 7.54 -12.85 2.33
N ARG A 114 8.88 -12.82 2.47
CA ARG A 114 9.80 -12.22 1.49
C ARG A 114 10.39 -13.20 0.48
N LEU A 115 10.14 -14.51 0.64
CA LEU A 115 10.57 -15.51 -0.34
C LEU A 115 10.03 -15.25 -1.75
N PRO A 116 8.78 -14.82 -1.95
CA PRO A 116 8.28 -14.41 -3.26
C PRO A 116 9.16 -13.37 -3.97
N VAL A 117 9.59 -12.34 -3.24
CA VAL A 117 10.46 -11.27 -3.76
C VAL A 117 11.79 -11.84 -4.26
N VAL A 118 12.39 -12.75 -3.48
CA VAL A 118 13.64 -13.42 -3.84
C VAL A 118 13.44 -14.30 -5.09
N VAL A 119 12.35 -15.05 -5.17
CA VAL A 119 12.05 -15.93 -6.32
C VAL A 119 11.83 -15.12 -7.58
N VAL A 120 11.00 -14.07 -7.53
CA VAL A 120 10.71 -13.23 -8.69
C VAL A 120 11.95 -12.45 -9.10
N GLY A 121 12.69 -11.85 -8.16
CA GLY A 121 13.95 -11.15 -8.46
C GLY A 121 14.99 -12.08 -9.09
N PHE A 122 15.15 -13.30 -8.57
CA PHE A 122 16.03 -14.32 -9.15
C PHE A 122 15.64 -14.67 -10.58
N LEU A 123 14.34 -14.87 -10.85
CA LEU A 123 13.85 -15.20 -12.18
C LEU A 123 14.03 -14.02 -13.16
N SER A 124 13.70 -12.80 -12.74
CA SER A 124 13.90 -11.59 -13.55
C SER A 124 15.38 -11.35 -13.87
N GLY A 125 16.30 -11.76 -12.98
CA GLY A 125 17.74 -11.72 -13.24
C GLY A 125 18.18 -12.46 -14.51
N PHE A 126 17.44 -13.48 -14.97
CA PHE A 126 17.77 -14.18 -16.21
C PHE A 126 17.40 -13.40 -17.48
N GLU A 127 16.46 -12.46 -17.43
CA GLU A 127 15.83 -11.84 -18.60
C GLU A 127 16.83 -11.01 -19.42
N LEU A 128 17.51 -10.07 -18.77
CA LEU A 128 18.40 -9.12 -19.44
C LEU A 128 19.60 -9.81 -20.13
N PRO A 129 20.33 -10.76 -19.51
CA PRO A 129 21.40 -11.47 -20.19
C PRO A 129 20.90 -12.34 -21.37
N LEU A 130 19.77 -13.03 -21.22
CA LEU A 130 19.19 -13.85 -22.29
C LEU A 130 18.80 -12.99 -23.50
N LEU A 131 18.08 -11.89 -23.26
CA LEU A 131 17.67 -10.95 -24.30
C LEU A 131 18.88 -10.28 -24.98
N THR A 132 19.92 -9.94 -24.22
CA THR A 132 21.16 -9.37 -24.76
C THR A 132 21.85 -10.34 -25.72
N ARG A 133 22.01 -11.61 -25.32
CA ARG A 133 22.61 -12.65 -26.17
C ARG A 133 21.81 -12.88 -27.44
N MET A 134 20.49 -12.96 -27.32
CA MET A 134 19.58 -13.13 -28.47
C MET A 134 19.59 -11.91 -29.40
N PHE A 135 19.71 -10.70 -28.86
CA PHE A 135 19.87 -9.49 -29.67
C PHE A 135 21.20 -9.48 -30.42
N ASP A 136 22.30 -9.88 -29.76
CA ASP A 136 23.62 -9.95 -30.38
C ASP A 136 23.65 -11.00 -31.52
N GLU A 137 22.88 -12.09 -31.42
CA GLU A 137 22.68 -13.06 -32.52
C GLU A 137 21.91 -12.45 -33.72
N LEU A 138 20.96 -11.54 -33.48
CA LEU A 138 20.21 -10.82 -34.51
C LEU A 138 20.98 -9.63 -35.11
N GLY A 139 21.88 -9.03 -34.33
CA GLY A 139 22.49 -7.71 -34.55
C GLY A 139 23.69 -7.64 -35.51
N ASP A 140 23.95 -8.68 -36.31
CA ASP A 140 25.08 -8.72 -37.26
C ASP A 140 24.85 -7.83 -38.52
N ASP A 141 23.62 -7.32 -38.74
CA ASP A 141 23.29 -6.35 -39.81
C ASP A 141 22.82 -5.00 -39.21
N GLY A 142 23.74 -4.02 -39.18
CA GLY A 142 23.68 -2.76 -38.42
C GLY A 142 22.58 -1.72 -38.71
N SER A 143 21.29 -2.08 -38.78
CA SER A 143 20.22 -1.09 -38.93
C SER A 143 18.89 -1.44 -38.25
N ALA A 144 18.88 -1.64 -36.93
CA ALA A 144 17.69 -2.10 -36.22
C ALA A 144 16.95 -1.08 -35.32
N THR A 145 17.41 0.17 -35.21
CA THR A 145 16.70 1.20 -34.42
C THR A 145 15.66 1.98 -35.24
N PRO A 146 14.44 2.22 -34.73
CA PRO A 146 13.42 3.05 -35.39
C PRO A 146 13.94 4.45 -35.74
N SER A 147 13.57 4.99 -36.90
CA SER A 147 14.11 6.26 -37.43
C SER A 147 13.86 7.49 -36.53
N TRP A 148 12.71 7.53 -35.86
CA TRP A 148 12.35 8.60 -34.94
C TRP A 148 13.22 8.57 -33.67
N LEU A 149 13.48 7.37 -33.14
CA LEU A 149 14.35 7.13 -31.97
C LEU A 149 15.81 7.52 -32.27
N ARG A 150 16.28 7.27 -33.50
CA ARG A 150 17.61 7.71 -33.95
C ARG A 150 17.74 9.23 -34.00
N THR A 151 16.71 9.94 -34.45
CA THR A 151 16.81 11.38 -34.72
C THR A 151 16.64 12.22 -33.46
N ALA A 152 15.66 11.91 -32.62
CA ALA A 152 15.48 12.56 -31.32
C ALA A 152 16.58 12.15 -30.34
N GLY A 153 16.91 10.85 -30.31
CA GLY A 153 17.98 10.31 -29.49
C GLY A 153 19.35 10.84 -29.86
N ALA A 154 19.66 11.11 -31.14
CA ALA A 154 20.94 11.69 -31.54
C ALA A 154 21.14 13.11 -30.99
N ARG A 155 20.12 13.97 -31.03
CA ARG A 155 20.25 15.34 -30.51
C ARG A 155 20.46 15.39 -28.99
N ILE A 156 19.70 14.58 -28.26
CA ILE A 156 19.84 14.47 -26.81
C ILE A 156 21.19 13.83 -26.47
N HIS A 157 21.57 12.77 -27.18
CA HIS A 157 22.86 12.11 -27.02
C HIS A 157 24.02 13.06 -27.27
N ASP A 158 23.99 13.85 -28.35
CA ASP A 158 25.05 14.80 -28.68
C ASP A 158 25.15 15.91 -27.63
N PHE A 159 24.02 16.38 -27.10
CA PHE A 159 23.98 17.34 -25.99
C PHE A 159 24.54 16.74 -24.70
N VAL A 160 24.12 15.53 -24.32
CA VAL A 160 24.58 14.84 -23.12
C VAL A 160 26.07 14.50 -23.23
N VAL A 161 26.53 14.00 -24.36
CA VAL A 161 27.96 13.72 -24.60
C VAL A 161 28.78 15.01 -24.56
N ALA A 162 28.27 16.12 -25.10
CA ALA A 162 28.93 17.41 -24.97
C ALA A 162 29.01 17.86 -23.50
N ALA A 163 27.93 17.68 -22.72
CA ALA A 163 27.91 18.01 -21.30
C ALA A 163 28.85 17.12 -20.47
N VAL A 164 28.81 15.79 -20.65
CA VAL A 164 29.73 14.84 -20.01
C VAL A 164 31.18 15.10 -20.44
N GLY A 165 31.40 15.47 -21.70
CA GLY A 165 32.70 15.86 -22.25
C GLY A 165 33.33 17.08 -21.59
N THR A 166 32.57 17.87 -20.81
CA THR A 166 33.13 18.96 -20.00
C THR A 166 33.86 18.45 -18.74
N LEU A 167 33.51 17.25 -18.26
CA LEU A 167 34.05 16.65 -17.03
C LEU A 167 34.88 15.40 -17.30
N TRP A 168 34.60 14.66 -18.38
CA TRP A 168 35.27 13.40 -18.74
C TRP A 168 35.80 13.43 -20.17
N THR A 169 36.84 12.63 -20.44
CA THR A 169 37.33 12.36 -21.80
C THR A 169 36.37 11.41 -22.51
N VAL A 170 35.69 11.88 -23.55
CA VAL A 170 34.74 11.07 -24.33
C VAL A 170 35.34 10.72 -25.70
N GLU A 171 35.45 9.43 -25.99
CA GLU A 171 35.80 8.93 -27.32
C GLU A 171 34.51 8.60 -28.10
N ARG A 172 34.33 9.21 -29.27
CA ARG A 172 33.18 8.93 -30.13
C ARG A 172 33.43 7.64 -30.89
N THR A 173 32.83 6.53 -30.45
CA THR A 173 32.78 5.30 -31.24
C THR A 173 31.85 5.50 -32.44
N GLU A 174 32.43 5.78 -33.60
CA GLU A 174 31.72 5.75 -34.88
C GLU A 174 31.42 4.29 -35.25
N GLY A 175 30.25 3.80 -34.84
CA GLY A 175 29.69 2.55 -35.34
C GLY A 175 29.50 1.47 -34.28
N ARG A 176 28.26 1.00 -34.21
CA ARG A 176 27.75 -0.12 -33.41
C ARG A 176 27.64 0.17 -31.90
N ARG A 177 26.48 0.70 -31.50
CA ARG A 177 25.99 0.54 -30.11
C ARG A 177 25.98 -0.96 -29.81
N SER A 178 26.59 -1.39 -28.71
CA SER A 178 26.55 -2.80 -28.30
C SER A 178 25.11 -3.23 -28.08
N GLY A 179 24.75 -4.49 -28.38
CA GLY A 179 23.41 -4.99 -28.12
C GLY A 179 23.01 -4.79 -26.66
N LEU A 180 23.97 -5.00 -25.76
CA LEU A 180 23.85 -4.66 -24.34
C LEU A 180 23.36 -3.23 -24.10
N SER A 181 23.93 -2.21 -24.76
CA SER A 181 23.53 -0.82 -24.54
C SER A 181 22.10 -0.51 -24.99
N VAL A 182 21.63 -1.17 -26.05
CA VAL A 182 20.28 -0.96 -26.59
C VAL A 182 19.25 -1.69 -25.72
N ILE A 183 19.55 -2.92 -25.33
CA ILE A 183 18.70 -3.74 -24.46
C ILE A 183 18.58 -3.10 -23.09
N LEU A 184 19.69 -2.68 -22.49
CA LEU A 184 19.71 -1.97 -21.20
C LEU A 184 18.93 -0.64 -21.26
N ALA A 185 19.02 0.11 -22.36
CA ALA A 185 18.23 1.33 -22.51
C ALA A 185 16.72 1.03 -22.58
N MET A 186 16.33 -0.04 -23.28
CA MET A 186 14.94 -0.46 -23.39
C MET A 186 14.40 -0.99 -22.05
N ASP A 187 15.24 -1.70 -21.31
CA ASP A 187 14.99 -2.17 -19.95
C ASP A 187 14.68 -0.99 -19.02
N TYR A 188 15.58 -0.01 -18.88
CA TYR A 188 15.30 1.16 -18.02
C TYR A 188 14.06 1.97 -18.44
N VAL A 189 13.75 2.04 -19.73
CA VAL A 189 12.52 2.68 -20.22
C VAL A 189 11.28 1.86 -19.82
N GLY A 190 11.37 0.52 -19.89
CA GLY A 190 10.35 -0.41 -19.40
C GLY A 190 10.13 -0.26 -17.90
N GLY A 191 11.20 -0.28 -17.11
CA GLY A 191 11.13 -0.10 -15.66
C GLY A 191 10.51 1.22 -15.23
N LEU A 192 10.91 2.35 -15.84
CA LEU A 192 10.30 3.66 -15.57
C LEU A 192 8.81 3.68 -15.93
N ALA A 193 8.44 3.11 -17.09
CA ALA A 193 7.04 2.99 -17.47
C ALA A 193 6.26 2.11 -16.49
N GLY A 194 6.85 1.01 -16.03
CA GLY A 194 6.32 0.13 -14.98
C GLY A 194 6.01 0.88 -13.71
N ALA A 195 6.98 1.65 -13.18
CA ALA A 195 6.81 2.46 -11.98
C ALA A 195 5.68 3.51 -12.12
N VAL A 196 5.67 4.27 -13.22
CA VAL A 196 4.68 5.34 -13.44
C VAL A 196 3.28 4.77 -13.65
N VAL A 197 3.15 3.72 -14.47
CA VAL A 197 1.86 3.08 -14.76
C VAL A 197 1.34 2.36 -13.52
N TYR A 198 2.20 1.72 -12.73
CA TYR A 198 1.81 1.16 -11.43
C TYR A 198 1.22 2.25 -10.52
N ALA A 199 1.98 3.30 -10.25
CA ALA A 199 1.61 4.34 -9.28
C ALA A 199 0.40 5.20 -9.71
N ARG A 200 0.14 5.35 -11.01
CA ARG A 200 -0.90 6.26 -11.53
C ARG A 200 -2.12 5.58 -12.14
N VAL A 201 -2.01 4.30 -12.49
CA VAL A 201 -3.05 3.60 -13.25
C VAL A 201 -3.40 2.26 -12.62
N LEU A 202 -2.41 1.37 -12.44
CA LEU A 202 -2.71 0.01 -11.97
C LEU A 202 -3.15 0.02 -10.50
N TYR A 203 -2.36 0.60 -9.60
CA TYR A 203 -2.70 0.59 -8.18
C TYR A 203 -3.96 1.43 -7.87
N PRO A 204 -4.07 2.72 -8.26
CA PRO A 204 -5.26 3.50 -7.95
C PRO A 204 -6.52 3.07 -8.72
N GLY A 205 -6.38 2.50 -9.91
CA GLY A 205 -7.52 2.16 -10.77
C GLY A 205 -8.01 0.73 -10.64
N LEU A 206 -7.10 -0.23 -10.38
CA LEU A 206 -7.43 -1.66 -10.31
C LEU A 206 -7.21 -2.25 -8.91
N GLY A 207 -6.46 -1.60 -8.02
CA GLY A 207 -6.06 -2.17 -6.73
C GLY A 207 -4.91 -3.17 -6.82
N LEU A 208 -4.45 -3.68 -5.67
CA LEU A 208 -3.30 -4.59 -5.58
C LEU A 208 -3.56 -5.95 -6.22
N ILE A 209 -4.74 -6.53 -5.92
CA ILE A 209 -5.04 -7.91 -6.28
C ILE A 209 -5.13 -8.06 -7.80
N PRO A 210 -5.92 -7.27 -8.55
CA PRO A 210 -5.96 -7.41 -10.01
C PRO A 210 -4.63 -7.07 -10.66
N THR A 211 -3.86 -6.13 -10.09
CA THR A 211 -2.57 -5.70 -10.64
C THR A 211 -1.58 -6.87 -10.77
N ILE A 212 -1.44 -7.74 -9.76
CA ILE A 212 -0.51 -8.89 -9.88
C ILE A 212 -0.90 -9.84 -11.03
N PHE A 213 -2.21 -10.02 -11.26
CA PHE A 213 -2.72 -10.85 -12.35
C PHE A 213 -2.59 -10.19 -13.72
N VAL A 214 -2.70 -8.85 -13.81
CA VAL A 214 -2.39 -8.10 -15.04
C VAL A 214 -0.93 -8.29 -15.43
N LEU A 215 -0.01 -8.14 -14.48
CA LEU A 215 1.42 -8.33 -14.74
C LEU A 215 1.73 -9.78 -15.16
N ALA A 216 1.20 -10.77 -14.43
CA ALA A 216 1.35 -12.18 -14.79
C ALA A 216 0.75 -12.53 -16.17
N LEU A 217 -0.37 -11.88 -16.54
CA LEU A 217 -0.93 -11.99 -17.87
C LEU A 217 0.02 -11.42 -18.94
N LEU A 218 0.67 -10.28 -18.66
CA LEU A 218 1.65 -9.68 -19.58
C LEU A 218 2.87 -10.59 -19.80
N ASN A 219 3.42 -11.22 -18.75
CA ASN A 219 4.49 -12.21 -18.89
C ASN A 219 4.01 -13.44 -19.72
N GLY A 220 2.81 -13.96 -19.45
CA GLY A 220 2.22 -15.05 -20.24
C GLY A 220 2.05 -14.69 -21.72
N VAL A 221 1.56 -13.48 -22.01
CA VAL A 221 1.45 -12.96 -23.38
C VAL A 221 2.83 -12.78 -24.01
N ALA A 222 3.81 -12.25 -23.30
CA ALA A 222 5.18 -12.10 -23.78
C ALA A 222 5.78 -13.46 -24.17
N ALA A 223 5.59 -14.49 -23.33
CA ALA A 223 5.99 -15.87 -23.61
C ALA A 223 5.34 -16.43 -24.88
N LEU A 224 4.03 -16.22 -25.05
CA LEU A 224 3.27 -16.69 -26.22
C LEU A 224 3.67 -15.94 -27.50
N VAL A 225 3.84 -14.62 -27.43
CA VAL A 225 4.32 -13.80 -28.55
C VAL A 225 5.72 -14.25 -28.97
N PHE A 226 6.60 -14.52 -28.00
CA PHE A 226 7.93 -15.03 -28.26
C PHE A 226 7.90 -16.36 -29.01
N VAL A 227 7.13 -17.35 -28.52
CA VAL A 227 6.99 -18.65 -29.18
C VAL A 227 6.30 -18.55 -30.53
N ALA A 228 5.29 -17.69 -30.69
CA ALA A 228 4.60 -17.51 -31.96
C ALA A 228 5.50 -16.89 -33.04
N HIS A 229 6.43 -16.02 -32.65
CA HIS A 229 7.30 -15.30 -33.59
C HIS A 229 8.61 -16.04 -33.89
N PHE A 230 9.21 -16.68 -32.88
CA PHE A 230 10.53 -17.33 -32.96
C PHE A 230 10.49 -18.87 -32.88
N GLY A 231 9.31 -19.47 -32.66
CA GLY A 231 9.16 -20.92 -32.58
C GLY A 231 9.04 -21.61 -33.93
N GLU A 232 9.71 -22.77 -34.07
CA GLU A 232 9.52 -23.65 -35.22
C GLU A 232 8.36 -24.62 -34.94
N TRP A 233 7.22 -24.43 -35.62
CA TRP A 233 5.98 -25.16 -35.35
C TRP A 233 5.84 -26.43 -36.22
N SER A 234 5.60 -27.59 -35.59
CA SER A 234 5.02 -28.77 -36.24
C SER A 234 3.73 -29.20 -35.53
N TRP A 235 2.63 -29.25 -36.26
CA TRP A 235 1.25 -29.29 -35.77
C TRP A 235 0.74 -30.70 -35.42
N TRP A 236 1.61 -31.73 -35.42
CA TRP A 236 1.18 -33.12 -35.28
C TRP A 236 1.60 -33.77 -33.95
N PRO A 237 0.67 -34.35 -33.15
CA PRO A 237 0.99 -34.91 -31.83
C PRO A 237 1.86 -36.18 -31.85
N PHE A 238 2.17 -36.75 -33.02
CA PHE A 238 2.78 -38.09 -33.16
C PHE A 238 4.07 -38.13 -34.00
N SER A 239 4.88 -37.07 -34.01
CA SER A 239 6.20 -37.12 -34.65
C SER A 239 7.33 -37.28 -33.64
N ASP A 240 7.31 -38.38 -32.90
CA ASP A 240 8.56 -38.95 -32.39
C ASP A 240 9.25 -39.61 -33.59
N ALA A 241 10.09 -38.85 -34.31
CA ALA A 241 11.00 -39.44 -35.27
C ALA A 241 12.03 -40.27 -34.50
N ALA A 242 11.87 -41.59 -34.56
CA ALA A 242 12.76 -42.58 -33.97
C ALA A 242 14.24 -42.35 -34.34
N PRO A 243 15.20 -42.71 -33.48
CA PRO A 243 16.62 -42.62 -33.79
C PRO A 243 16.95 -43.61 -34.91
N SER A 244 17.28 -43.11 -36.10
CA SER A 244 17.78 -43.95 -37.19
C SER A 244 19.22 -44.38 -36.88
N ALA A 245 19.34 -45.49 -36.17
CA ALA A 245 20.53 -46.32 -36.22
C ALA A 245 20.58 -46.99 -37.61
N SER A 246 21.70 -46.86 -38.31
CA SER A 246 22.09 -47.80 -39.36
C SER A 246 23.62 -47.94 -39.38
N PRO A 247 24.15 -49.18 -39.45
CA PRO A 247 25.54 -49.45 -39.15
C PRO A 247 26.46 -49.25 -40.36
N ALA A 248 27.74 -49.10 -40.05
CA ALA A 248 28.84 -49.02 -40.99
C ALA A 248 28.82 -50.14 -42.06
N SER A 249 29.11 -49.75 -43.31
CA SER A 249 29.82 -50.61 -44.24
C SER A 249 30.86 -49.80 -45.02
N SER A 250 32.01 -50.43 -45.20
CA SER A 250 33.28 -49.91 -45.69
C SER A 250 33.37 -49.78 -47.22
N ALA A 251 34.04 -48.73 -47.69
CA ALA A 251 35.27 -48.77 -48.51
C ALA A 251 35.33 -47.73 -49.66
N SER A 252 36.44 -46.95 -49.62
CA SER A 252 37.30 -46.58 -50.76
C SER A 252 36.80 -45.62 -51.86
N ALA A 253 37.26 -44.35 -51.80
CA ALA A 253 38.30 -43.77 -52.69
C ALA A 253 38.08 -42.28 -53.02
N ALA A 254 39.03 -41.46 -52.57
CA ALA A 254 39.61 -40.26 -53.17
C ALA A 254 38.78 -39.37 -54.14
N HIS A 255 38.50 -38.12 -53.74
CA HIS A 255 39.01 -36.93 -54.44
C HIS A 255 38.88 -35.68 -53.56
N GLY A 256 39.94 -34.87 -53.53
CA GLY A 256 40.04 -33.65 -52.73
C GLY A 256 39.17 -32.50 -53.28
N GLY A 257 38.75 -31.63 -52.37
CA GLY A 257 38.05 -30.39 -52.68
C GLY A 257 37.70 -29.61 -51.42
N ASN A 258 38.56 -28.62 -51.11
CA ASN A 258 38.36 -27.44 -50.27
C ASN A 258 37.34 -27.51 -49.11
N ALA A 259 37.89 -27.66 -47.91
CA ALA A 259 37.28 -27.27 -46.65
C ALA A 259 37.35 -25.73 -46.50
N THR A 260 36.30 -25.02 -46.92
CA THR A 260 35.88 -23.69 -46.42
C THR A 260 34.59 -23.32 -47.14
N ASP A 261 33.42 -23.81 -46.70
CA ASP A 261 32.13 -23.13 -46.96
C ASP A 261 30.88 -23.75 -46.29
N SER A 262 30.99 -24.80 -45.48
CA SER A 262 29.81 -25.45 -44.88
C SER A 262 29.52 -25.10 -43.41
N ALA A 263 30.13 -24.06 -42.84
CA ALA A 263 29.89 -23.64 -41.45
C ALA A 263 28.96 -22.41 -41.34
N ARG A 264 27.96 -22.31 -42.24
CA ARG A 264 27.05 -21.14 -42.31
C ARG A 264 25.56 -21.48 -42.23
N ALA A 265 25.19 -22.69 -41.82
CA ALA A 265 23.80 -23.14 -41.72
C ALA A 265 23.49 -23.66 -40.31
N ASP A 266 23.02 -22.74 -39.45
CA ASP A 266 21.96 -22.90 -38.44
C ASP A 266 22.02 -21.66 -37.52
N ARG A 267 21.62 -20.50 -38.07
CA ARG A 267 21.36 -19.26 -37.34
C ARG A 267 19.84 -19.06 -37.24
N SER A 268 19.14 -20.00 -36.63
CA SER A 268 17.76 -19.75 -36.20
C SER A 268 17.78 -19.53 -34.70
N LEU A 269 17.13 -18.45 -34.23
CA LEU A 269 16.65 -18.31 -32.84
C LEU A 269 15.59 -19.38 -32.55
N SER A 270 15.83 -20.62 -32.97
CA SER A 270 14.81 -21.66 -32.95
C SER A 270 14.50 -21.99 -31.51
N ALA A 271 13.23 -21.84 -31.16
CA ALA A 271 12.67 -22.40 -29.95
C ALA A 271 12.59 -23.95 -30.05
N ALA A 272 13.65 -24.60 -30.53
CA ALA A 272 13.66 -25.99 -31.00
C ALA A 272 13.29 -27.03 -29.92
N ARG A 273 13.13 -26.62 -28.65
CA ARG A 273 12.71 -27.50 -27.56
C ARG A 273 11.85 -26.78 -26.51
N VAL A 274 10.82 -26.03 -26.93
CA VAL A 274 9.75 -25.64 -26.01
C VAL A 274 8.94 -26.89 -25.63
N SER A 275 8.87 -27.22 -24.34
CA SER A 275 8.08 -28.35 -23.86
C SER A 275 6.60 -28.13 -24.16
N LYS A 276 5.95 -29.09 -24.86
CA LYS A 276 4.51 -29.04 -25.14
C LYS A 276 3.68 -28.89 -23.86
N THR A 277 4.12 -29.54 -22.78
CA THR A 277 3.51 -29.42 -21.45
C THR A 277 3.59 -27.99 -20.93
N LEU A 278 4.75 -27.35 -21.04
CA LEU A 278 4.94 -25.98 -20.56
C LEU A 278 4.15 -24.96 -21.40
N LEU A 279 4.01 -25.20 -22.71
CA LEU A 279 3.15 -24.39 -23.57
C LEU A 279 1.67 -24.49 -23.18
N VAL A 280 1.18 -25.70 -22.87
CA VAL A 280 -0.18 -25.89 -22.35
C VAL A 280 -0.36 -25.17 -21.01
N VAL A 281 0.61 -25.27 -20.10
CA VAL A 281 0.59 -24.53 -18.83
C VAL A 281 0.54 -23.02 -19.08
N CYS A 282 1.38 -22.49 -19.97
CA CYS A 282 1.39 -21.08 -20.34
C CYS A 282 0.02 -20.61 -20.88
N LEU A 283 -0.60 -21.38 -21.79
CA LEU A 283 -1.92 -21.07 -22.32
C LEU A 283 -3.01 -21.08 -21.24
N LEU A 284 -2.97 -22.07 -20.33
CA LEU A 284 -3.93 -22.16 -19.22
C LEU A 284 -3.76 -20.98 -18.26
N LEU A 285 -2.54 -20.67 -17.82
CA LEU A 285 -2.26 -19.52 -16.96
C LEU A 285 -2.73 -18.21 -17.61
N THR A 286 -2.35 -17.98 -18.86
CA THR A 286 -2.73 -16.78 -19.61
C THR A 286 -4.26 -16.67 -19.73
N ALA A 287 -4.96 -17.76 -20.05
CA ALA A 287 -6.42 -17.76 -20.15
C ALA A 287 -7.10 -17.53 -18.79
N THR A 288 -6.59 -18.14 -17.72
CA THR A 288 -7.09 -17.92 -16.35
C THR A 288 -6.91 -16.47 -15.93
N TYR A 289 -5.72 -15.89 -16.11
CA TYR A 289 -5.45 -14.50 -15.74
C TYR A 289 -6.24 -13.51 -16.60
N ALA A 290 -6.41 -13.77 -17.89
CA ALA A 290 -7.31 -12.96 -18.73
C ALA A 290 -8.75 -12.98 -18.20
N GLY A 291 -9.23 -14.13 -17.72
CA GLY A 291 -10.54 -14.26 -17.08
C GLY A 291 -10.66 -13.49 -15.76
N VAL A 292 -9.61 -13.52 -14.92
CA VAL A 292 -9.55 -12.75 -13.66
C VAL A 292 -9.54 -11.25 -13.94
N VAL A 293 -8.67 -10.78 -14.84
CA VAL A 293 -8.56 -9.36 -15.23
C VAL A 293 -9.87 -8.86 -15.86
N ALA A 294 -10.52 -9.67 -16.70
CA ALA A 294 -11.81 -9.31 -17.28
C ALA A 294 -12.94 -9.17 -16.25
N LYS A 295 -12.78 -9.75 -15.04
CA LYS A 295 -13.73 -9.67 -13.92
C LYS A 295 -13.07 -9.08 -12.68
N HIS A 296 -12.15 -8.14 -12.85
CA HIS A 296 -11.34 -7.60 -11.76
C HIS A 296 -12.19 -7.06 -10.60
N ASP A 297 -13.27 -6.31 -10.87
CA ASP A 297 -14.17 -5.78 -9.83
C ASP A 297 -14.68 -6.88 -8.88
N VAL A 298 -15.12 -8.01 -9.43
CA VAL A 298 -15.68 -9.13 -8.65
C VAL A 298 -14.58 -9.91 -7.92
N ALA A 299 -13.39 -10.01 -8.52
CA ALA A 299 -12.27 -10.72 -7.93
C ALA A 299 -11.69 -9.94 -6.74
N ASP A 300 -11.52 -8.63 -6.91
CA ASP A 300 -11.02 -7.72 -5.88
C ASP A 300 -11.99 -7.65 -4.70
N GLU A 301 -13.27 -7.33 -4.96
CA GLU A 301 -14.31 -7.20 -3.92
C GLU A 301 -14.41 -8.46 -3.04
N ARG A 302 -14.41 -9.66 -3.65
CA ARG A 302 -14.53 -10.93 -2.91
C ARG A 302 -13.30 -11.29 -2.09
N LEU A 303 -12.10 -11.08 -2.63
CA LEU A 303 -10.88 -11.42 -1.91
C LEU A 303 -10.64 -10.43 -0.77
N SER A 304 -10.84 -9.14 -1.03
CA SER A 304 -10.76 -8.08 -0.02
C SER A 304 -11.81 -8.27 1.07
N GLN A 305 -13.06 -8.60 0.72
CA GLN A 305 -14.12 -8.93 1.69
C GLN A 305 -13.73 -10.09 2.60
N LEU A 306 -13.30 -11.22 2.03
CA LEU A 306 -12.93 -12.41 2.83
C LEU A 306 -11.76 -12.11 3.77
N TYR A 307 -10.78 -11.34 3.30
CA TYR A 307 -9.64 -10.92 4.11
C TYR A 307 -10.08 -10.05 5.29
N LEU A 308 -10.89 -9.02 5.02
CA LEU A 308 -11.38 -8.08 6.04
C LEU A 308 -12.29 -8.75 7.07
N GLU A 309 -13.23 -9.60 6.62
CA GLU A 309 -14.10 -10.37 7.52
C GLU A 309 -13.26 -11.23 8.46
N GLN A 310 -12.26 -11.95 7.92
CA GLN A 310 -11.37 -12.78 8.72
C GLN A 310 -10.52 -11.95 9.69
N GLN A 311 -10.04 -10.78 9.29
CA GLN A 311 -9.27 -9.88 10.15
C GLN A 311 -10.11 -9.40 11.34
N ILE A 312 -11.34 -8.96 11.09
CA ILE A 312 -12.28 -8.53 12.13
C ILE A 312 -12.61 -9.70 13.08
N GLU A 313 -12.90 -10.89 12.54
CA GLU A 313 -13.16 -12.08 13.37
C GLU A 313 -11.95 -12.48 14.22
N ASN A 314 -10.74 -12.20 13.75
CA ASN A 314 -9.50 -12.48 14.47
C ASN A 314 -9.24 -11.53 15.65
N GLU A 315 -9.97 -10.42 15.76
CA GLU A 315 -9.94 -9.53 16.94
C GLU A 315 -10.66 -10.18 18.16
N TYR A 316 -11.48 -11.21 17.92
CA TYR A 316 -12.28 -11.89 18.95
C TYR A 316 -11.83 -13.34 19.20
N PRO A 317 -12.23 -13.96 20.32
CA PRO A 317 -12.02 -15.39 20.54
C PRO A 317 -12.57 -16.23 19.36
N PRO A 318 -11.92 -17.35 18.98
CA PRO A 318 -12.32 -18.14 17.83
C PRO A 318 -13.80 -18.54 17.85
N GLY A 319 -14.54 -18.17 16.79
CA GLY A 319 -15.96 -18.48 16.64
C GLY A 319 -16.89 -17.69 17.56
N ALA A 320 -16.38 -16.68 18.28
CA ALA A 320 -17.19 -15.80 19.12
C ALA A 320 -17.90 -14.71 18.31
N MET A 321 -17.28 -14.26 17.23
CA MET A 321 -17.82 -13.22 16.34
C MET A 321 -17.85 -13.73 14.89
N ARG A 322 -18.88 -13.33 14.15
CA ARG A 322 -18.92 -13.40 12.68
C ARG A 322 -18.95 -12.00 12.11
N ALA A 323 -18.07 -11.70 11.17
CA ALA A 323 -18.10 -10.43 10.43
C ALA A 323 -18.75 -10.62 9.06
N THR A 324 -19.46 -9.61 8.58
CA THR A 324 -19.97 -9.59 7.19
C THR A 324 -19.84 -8.19 6.65
N VAL A 325 -19.01 -8.01 5.63
CA VAL A 325 -18.85 -6.71 4.97
C VAL A 325 -20.10 -6.40 4.16
N THR A 326 -20.64 -5.21 4.37
CA THR A 326 -21.89 -4.71 3.79
C THR A 326 -21.67 -3.73 2.66
N SER A 327 -20.61 -2.91 2.73
CA SER A 327 -20.14 -2.06 1.64
C SER A 327 -18.65 -1.77 1.79
N GLN A 328 -18.00 -1.46 0.67
CA GLN A 328 -16.60 -1.06 0.60
C GLN A 328 -16.46 0.04 -0.46
N GLU A 329 -15.71 1.07 -0.12
CA GLU A 329 -15.36 2.17 -1.02
C GLU A 329 -13.92 2.59 -0.76
N THR A 330 -13.27 3.21 -1.73
CA THR A 330 -11.89 3.70 -1.61
C THR A 330 -11.85 5.13 -2.07
N THR A 331 -11.47 6.03 -1.18
CA THR A 331 -11.19 7.43 -1.51
C THR A 331 -9.72 7.60 -1.86
N ALA A 332 -9.31 8.82 -2.19
CA ALA A 332 -7.89 9.14 -2.38
C ALA A 332 -7.02 8.93 -1.13
N TYR A 333 -7.63 8.86 0.07
CA TYR A 333 -6.90 8.81 1.34
C TYR A 333 -7.09 7.51 2.12
N GLN A 334 -8.21 6.81 1.92
CA GLN A 334 -8.54 5.66 2.78
C GLN A 334 -9.53 4.69 2.16
N HIS A 335 -9.53 3.47 2.68
CA HIS A 335 -10.59 2.49 2.44
C HIS A 335 -11.71 2.66 3.47
N VAL A 336 -12.92 2.88 2.98
CA VAL A 336 -14.13 3.04 3.78
C VAL A 336 -14.89 1.71 3.77
N ILE A 337 -14.89 1.01 4.91
CA ILE A 337 -15.47 -0.35 5.00
C ILE A 337 -16.59 -0.33 6.03
N ARG A 338 -17.77 -0.80 5.61
CA ARG A 338 -18.92 -0.99 6.50
C ARG A 338 -19.20 -2.45 6.65
N TYR A 339 -19.33 -2.91 7.88
CA TYR A 339 -19.54 -4.31 8.17
C TYR A 339 -20.49 -4.51 9.34
N ASN A 340 -21.16 -5.65 9.35
CA ASN A 340 -21.91 -6.11 10.49
C ASN A 340 -21.04 -7.08 11.28
N ARG A 341 -20.97 -6.92 12.60
CA ARG A 341 -20.42 -7.93 13.50
C ARG A 341 -21.56 -8.61 14.25
N THR A 342 -21.58 -9.94 14.23
CA THR A 342 -22.64 -10.77 14.80
C THR A 342 -22.06 -11.69 15.86
N TRP A 343 -22.56 -11.58 17.09
CA TRP A 343 -22.17 -12.47 18.17
C TRP A 343 -22.62 -13.91 17.88
N THR A 344 -21.65 -14.81 17.77
CA THR A 344 -21.86 -16.25 17.57
C THR A 344 -21.47 -17.08 18.79
N GLY A 345 -20.82 -16.46 19.77
CA GLY A 345 -20.41 -17.10 21.01
C GLY A 345 -21.59 -17.64 21.82
N THR A 346 -21.36 -18.75 22.51
CA THR A 346 -22.33 -19.30 23.47
C THR A 346 -22.38 -18.44 24.73
N GLY A 347 -23.49 -17.73 24.95
CA GLY A 347 -23.72 -16.91 26.14
C GLY A 347 -24.24 -15.51 25.80
N PRO A 348 -24.44 -14.64 26.80
CA PRO A 348 -24.69 -13.21 26.61
C PRO A 348 -23.56 -12.57 25.79
N ASN A 349 -23.88 -11.52 25.02
CA ASN A 349 -22.92 -10.79 24.20
C ASN A 349 -22.33 -9.63 25.01
N PRO A 350 -21.05 -9.66 25.42
CA PRO A 350 -20.48 -8.64 26.30
C PRO A 350 -19.95 -7.41 25.55
N HIS A 351 -20.37 -7.21 24.30
CA HIS A 351 -19.74 -6.24 23.40
C HIS A 351 -20.71 -5.18 22.85
N PHE A 352 -21.99 -5.52 22.74
CA PHE A 352 -23.03 -4.65 22.21
C PHE A 352 -24.41 -5.24 22.47
N ASP A 353 -25.44 -4.40 22.60
CA ASP A 353 -26.82 -4.84 22.74
C ASP A 353 -27.27 -5.70 21.54
N GLY A 354 -28.01 -6.76 21.85
CA GLY A 354 -28.56 -7.68 20.88
C GLY A 354 -27.55 -8.67 20.32
N ARG A 355 -27.68 -8.95 19.00
CA ARG A 355 -26.90 -10.01 18.33
C ARG A 355 -26.03 -9.51 17.20
N THR A 356 -26.42 -8.42 16.55
CA THR A 356 -25.70 -7.86 15.41
C THR A 356 -25.74 -6.36 15.51
N GLU A 357 -24.60 -5.72 15.26
CA GLU A 357 -24.51 -4.28 15.05
C GLU A 357 -23.68 -3.98 13.80
N GLN A 358 -23.82 -2.76 13.30
CA GLN A 358 -23.03 -2.22 12.21
C GLN A 358 -21.85 -1.38 12.71
N CYS A 359 -20.71 -1.51 12.04
CA CYS A 359 -19.50 -0.75 12.30
C CYS A 359 -18.90 -0.18 11.00
N LEU A 360 -18.06 0.84 11.18
CA LEU A 360 -17.26 1.51 10.18
C LEU A 360 -15.77 1.32 10.51
N ARG A 361 -15.00 0.94 9.50
CA ARG A 361 -13.54 0.96 9.51
C ARG A 361 -13.06 1.95 8.46
N LEU A 362 -12.08 2.77 8.83
CA LEU A 362 -11.32 3.59 7.90
C LEU A 362 -9.89 3.06 7.89
N GLY A 363 -9.45 2.53 6.74
CA GLY A 363 -8.19 1.81 6.61
C GLY A 363 -8.08 0.65 7.60
N ALA A 364 -7.07 0.68 8.46
CA ALA A 364 -6.79 -0.37 9.44
C ALA A 364 -7.50 -0.19 10.79
N ALA A 365 -8.22 0.91 11.04
CA ALA A 365 -8.79 1.22 12.35
C ALA A 365 -10.32 1.26 12.34
N VAL A 366 -10.93 0.65 13.36
CA VAL A 366 -12.37 0.81 13.62
C VAL A 366 -12.59 2.24 14.08
N GLN A 367 -13.47 2.97 13.40
CA GLN A 367 -13.73 4.38 13.68
C GLN A 367 -15.06 4.58 14.40
N LEU A 368 -16.05 3.74 14.10
CA LEU A 368 -17.40 3.89 14.67
C LEU A 368 -18.14 2.56 14.71
N CYS A 369 -18.82 2.24 15.80
CA CYS A 369 -19.86 1.21 15.85
C CYS A 369 -21.15 1.77 16.48
N GLU A 370 -22.28 1.14 16.18
CA GLU A 370 -23.58 1.59 16.69
C GLU A 370 -23.64 1.66 18.22
N SER A 371 -23.00 0.71 18.91
CA SER A 371 -22.97 0.61 20.38
C SER A 371 -22.30 1.79 21.09
N TRP A 372 -21.39 2.52 20.44
CA TRP A 372 -20.60 3.57 21.11
C TRP A 372 -20.45 4.87 20.31
N ALA A 373 -21.13 5.00 19.17
CA ALA A 373 -21.06 6.20 18.35
C ALA A 373 -21.44 7.47 19.12
N ASP A 374 -22.57 7.44 19.84
CA ASP A 374 -23.01 8.59 20.65
C ASP A 374 -22.02 8.87 21.78
N SER A 375 -21.66 7.86 22.58
CA SER A 375 -20.83 8.05 23.77
C SER A 375 -19.43 8.60 23.42
N TYR A 376 -18.81 8.15 22.33
CA TYR A 376 -17.56 8.72 21.80
C TYR A 376 -17.68 10.23 21.57
N HIS A 377 -18.71 10.67 20.83
CA HIS A 377 -18.90 12.09 20.50
C HIS A 377 -19.33 12.92 21.71
N ARG A 378 -20.06 12.35 22.68
CA ARG A 378 -20.28 13.00 23.99
C ARG A 378 -18.96 13.22 24.74
N GLY A 379 -18.06 12.24 24.69
CA GLY A 379 -16.72 12.36 25.23
C GLY A 379 -15.91 13.46 24.56
N LEU A 380 -15.88 13.46 23.24
CA LEU A 380 -15.11 14.42 22.44
C LEU A 380 -15.67 15.85 22.52
N VAL A 381 -16.99 16.01 22.64
CA VAL A 381 -17.68 17.33 22.56
C VAL A 381 -18.32 17.74 23.88
N ASP A 382 -19.28 16.97 24.39
CA ASP A 382 -20.11 17.37 25.53
C ASP A 382 -19.31 17.52 26.83
N VAL A 383 -18.27 16.72 27.03
CA VAL A 383 -17.40 16.84 28.20
C VAL A 383 -16.58 18.14 28.17
N PRO A 384 -15.76 18.42 27.13
CA PRO A 384 -14.92 19.62 27.11
C PRO A 384 -15.70 20.92 26.91
N MET A 385 -16.93 20.89 26.38
CA MET A 385 -17.83 22.05 26.40
C MET A 385 -18.15 22.55 27.83
N SER A 386 -17.83 21.77 28.87
CA SER A 386 -17.91 22.21 30.27
C SER A 386 -16.82 23.23 30.66
N LEU A 387 -15.78 23.38 29.83
CA LEU A 387 -14.62 24.24 30.10
C LEU A 387 -14.72 25.61 29.41
N VAL A 388 -15.70 25.80 28.54
CA VAL A 388 -15.91 27.03 27.77
C VAL A 388 -17.35 27.52 27.95
N GLU A 389 -17.59 28.81 27.74
CA GLU A 389 -18.95 29.36 27.83
C GLU A 389 -19.72 29.06 26.54
N PRO A 390 -20.89 28.39 26.57
CA PRO A 390 -21.67 28.14 25.36
C PRO A 390 -22.22 29.43 24.75
N GLY A 391 -22.10 29.57 23.43
CA GLY A 391 -22.68 30.69 22.69
C GLY A 391 -21.91 31.05 21.42
N PRO A 392 -22.45 31.99 20.62
CA PRO A 392 -21.90 32.34 19.30
C PRO A 392 -20.47 32.89 19.34
N GLU A 393 -20.06 33.48 20.46
CA GLU A 393 -18.73 34.07 20.63
C GLU A 393 -17.63 33.01 20.82
N THR A 394 -18.01 31.80 21.25
CA THR A 394 -17.08 30.68 21.44
C THR A 394 -16.75 30.06 20.11
N LYS A 395 -15.46 30.07 19.77
CA LYS A 395 -14.95 29.53 18.51
C LYS A 395 -14.34 28.15 18.74
N VAL A 396 -14.84 27.17 17.98
CA VAL A 396 -14.38 25.79 18.02
C VAL A 396 -13.73 25.41 16.69
N LEU A 397 -12.53 24.84 16.74
CA LEU A 397 -11.91 24.19 15.59
C LEU A 397 -12.10 22.68 15.73
N VAL A 398 -12.62 22.02 14.70
CA VAL A 398 -12.65 20.55 14.58
C VAL A 398 -11.70 20.14 13.47
N VAL A 399 -10.67 19.36 13.79
CA VAL A 399 -9.75 18.75 12.81
C VAL A 399 -10.11 17.26 12.69
N GLY A 400 -10.46 16.82 11.48
CA GLY A 400 -11.06 15.51 11.23
C GLY A 400 -12.59 15.55 11.37
N GLY A 401 -13.22 14.45 11.81
CA GLY A 401 -14.66 14.39 12.04
C GLY A 401 -15.52 14.54 10.77
N GLY A 402 -15.05 13.99 9.64
CA GLY A 402 -15.77 14.03 8.36
C GLY A 402 -17.13 13.33 8.34
N ASP A 403 -17.51 12.61 9.40
CA ASP A 403 -18.83 12.00 9.61
C ASP A 403 -19.92 12.97 10.10
N TRP A 404 -19.53 14.21 10.47
CA TRP A 404 -20.41 15.29 10.93
C TRP A 404 -21.05 15.11 12.31
N ILE A 405 -20.76 14.03 13.05
CA ILE A 405 -21.43 13.73 14.32
C ILE A 405 -20.90 14.69 15.41
N ALA A 406 -19.59 14.98 15.46
CA ALA A 406 -19.07 15.99 16.38
C ALA A 406 -19.75 17.37 16.19
N ILE A 407 -20.08 17.71 14.94
CA ILE A 407 -20.78 18.96 14.59
C ILE A 407 -22.22 18.96 15.10
N ASP A 408 -22.89 17.80 15.08
CA ASP A 408 -24.24 17.63 15.63
C ASP A 408 -24.29 17.95 17.12
N HIS A 409 -23.31 17.48 17.91
CA HIS A 409 -23.23 17.82 19.33
C HIS A 409 -22.88 19.31 19.54
N LEU A 410 -21.95 19.86 18.77
CA LEU A 410 -21.53 21.27 18.90
C LEU A 410 -22.69 22.25 18.66
N ARG A 411 -23.60 21.95 17.72
CA ARG A 411 -24.72 22.82 17.38
C ARG A 411 -25.67 23.04 18.56
N GLU A 412 -25.77 22.09 19.48
CA GLU A 412 -26.60 22.21 20.70
C GLU A 412 -26.13 23.35 21.62
N TYR A 413 -24.85 23.71 21.54
CA TYR A 413 -24.24 24.78 22.34
C TYR A 413 -24.24 26.14 21.63
N GLY A 414 -24.67 26.20 20.37
CA GLY A 414 -24.74 27.45 19.62
C GLY A 414 -23.38 28.10 19.34
N VAL A 415 -22.30 27.32 19.27
CA VAL A 415 -20.94 27.82 19.05
C VAL A 415 -20.64 28.06 17.57
N THR A 416 -19.60 28.85 17.26
CA THR A 416 -19.11 28.99 15.89
C THR A 416 -18.06 27.93 15.62
N VAL A 417 -18.20 27.18 14.52
CA VAL A 417 -17.35 26.01 14.23
C VAL A 417 -16.60 26.19 12.92
N ASP A 418 -15.27 26.18 12.98
CA ASP A 418 -14.43 25.89 11.83
C ASP A 418 -14.15 24.38 11.79
N HIS A 419 -14.50 23.72 10.68
CA HIS A 419 -14.34 22.27 10.51
C HIS A 419 -13.37 22.00 9.35
N VAL A 420 -12.36 21.17 9.59
CA VAL A 420 -11.30 20.89 8.63
C VAL A 420 -11.08 19.41 8.52
N ASP A 421 -11.30 18.86 7.34
CA ASP A 421 -11.05 17.44 7.04
C ASP A 421 -10.35 17.31 5.69
N LEU A 422 -9.44 16.34 5.59
CA LEU A 422 -8.63 16.09 4.41
C LEU A 422 -9.45 15.41 3.29
N ASP A 423 -10.41 14.57 3.66
CA ASP A 423 -11.14 13.69 2.75
C ASP A 423 -12.51 14.26 2.35
N GLY A 424 -12.47 15.14 1.35
CA GLY A 424 -13.68 15.75 0.77
C GLY A 424 -14.59 14.78 0.00
N GLU A 425 -14.14 13.55 -0.28
CA GLU A 425 -14.97 12.49 -0.85
C GLU A 425 -15.79 11.84 0.26
N PHE A 426 -15.12 11.33 1.30
CA PHE A 426 -15.76 10.76 2.50
C PHE A 426 -16.79 11.71 3.11
N MET A 427 -16.43 12.99 3.30
CA MET A 427 -17.35 14.00 3.84
C MET A 427 -18.63 14.17 3.01
N ARG A 428 -18.55 14.02 1.68
CA ARG A 428 -19.70 14.18 0.79
C ARG A 428 -20.64 12.99 0.90
N ASP A 429 -20.07 11.79 0.99
CA ASP A 429 -20.84 10.55 1.08
C ASP A 429 -21.52 10.45 2.45
N ALA A 430 -20.80 10.81 3.52
CA ALA A 430 -21.32 10.85 4.88
C ALA A 430 -22.60 11.68 5.04
N LYS A 431 -22.78 12.77 4.27
CA LYS A 431 -24.00 13.60 4.31
C LYS A 431 -25.28 12.84 3.94
N THR A 432 -25.17 11.86 3.06
CA THR A 432 -26.35 11.19 2.47
C THR A 432 -26.47 9.73 2.87
N ASP A 433 -25.38 9.14 3.36
CA ASP A 433 -25.33 7.75 3.78
C ASP A 433 -26.26 7.49 4.99
N PRO A 434 -27.14 6.46 4.93
CA PRO A 434 -28.14 6.23 5.97
C PRO A 434 -27.60 5.96 7.37
N PHE A 435 -26.39 5.42 7.51
CA PHE A 435 -25.80 5.16 8.83
C PHE A 435 -25.28 6.43 9.47
N PHE A 436 -24.67 7.35 8.71
CA PHE A 436 -24.19 8.60 9.30
C PHE A 436 -25.35 9.55 9.60
N ARG A 437 -26.36 9.61 8.71
CA ARG A 437 -27.54 10.48 8.90
C ARG A 437 -28.30 10.26 10.19
N ARG A 438 -28.27 9.04 10.74
CA ARG A 438 -28.93 8.74 12.03
C ARG A 438 -28.25 9.43 13.23
N TRP A 439 -26.98 9.80 13.07
CA TRP A 439 -26.14 10.34 14.14
C TRP A 439 -25.93 11.84 13.99
N HIS A 440 -25.72 12.33 12.76
CA HIS A 440 -25.41 13.74 12.56
C HIS A 440 -26.64 14.64 12.31
N ASP A 441 -27.84 14.09 12.05
CA ASP A 441 -29.09 14.83 11.83
C ASP A 441 -28.94 16.12 10.98
N ASP A 442 -28.37 15.96 9.79
CA ASP A 442 -28.06 17.04 8.82
C ASP A 442 -27.22 18.22 9.40
N ALA A 443 -26.37 17.99 10.42
CA ALA A 443 -25.51 19.00 11.06
C ALA A 443 -24.52 19.72 10.12
N HIS A 444 -24.26 19.16 8.94
CA HIS A 444 -23.51 19.84 7.88
C HIS A 444 -24.23 21.08 7.31
N GLU A 445 -25.51 21.28 7.62
CA GLU A 445 -26.29 22.48 7.30
C GLU A 445 -26.31 23.53 8.44
N TYR A 446 -25.56 23.29 9.53
CA TYR A 446 -25.53 24.21 10.67
C TYR A 446 -25.11 25.62 10.26
N ASP A 447 -25.87 26.63 10.70
CA ASP A 447 -25.74 28.02 10.22
C ASP A 447 -24.45 28.73 10.69
N ARG A 448 -23.77 28.18 11.69
CA ARG A 448 -22.48 28.67 12.21
C ARG A 448 -21.31 27.73 11.93
N LEU A 449 -21.47 26.84 10.95
CA LEU A 449 -20.42 25.94 10.48
C LEU A 449 -19.69 26.53 9.26
N ASN A 450 -18.37 26.48 9.30
CA ASN A 450 -17.50 26.80 8.18
C ASN A 450 -16.56 25.62 7.91
N THR A 451 -16.84 24.85 6.86
CA THR A 451 -16.05 23.65 6.51
C THR A 451 -15.01 23.92 5.42
N THR A 452 -13.79 23.47 5.65
CA THR A 452 -12.67 23.53 4.69
C THR A 452 -12.15 22.12 4.39
N VAL A 453 -12.10 21.75 3.11
CA VAL A 453 -11.43 20.50 2.66
C VAL A 453 -9.94 20.78 2.54
N ALA A 454 -9.16 20.42 3.57
CA ALA A 454 -7.72 20.64 3.61
C ALA A 454 -7.03 19.75 4.65
N ASP A 455 -5.72 19.61 4.53
CA ASP A 455 -4.89 19.07 5.59
C ASP A 455 -4.97 19.97 6.84
N GLY A 456 -5.26 19.37 8.00
CA GLY A 456 -5.45 20.10 9.26
C GLY A 456 -4.21 20.84 9.75
N TYR A 457 -3.02 20.29 9.52
CA TYR A 457 -1.78 20.96 9.88
C TYR A 457 -1.52 22.16 8.97
N ARG A 458 -1.76 21.99 7.67
CA ARG A 458 -1.67 23.08 6.69
C ARG A 458 -2.66 24.19 6.98
N TYR A 459 -3.91 23.86 7.35
CA TYR A 459 -4.90 24.85 7.74
C TYR A 459 -4.40 25.73 8.90
N LEU A 460 -3.85 25.10 9.95
CA LEU A 460 -3.25 25.81 11.07
C LEU A 460 -2.00 26.63 10.71
N GLN A 461 -1.38 26.42 9.55
CA GLN A 461 -0.28 27.28 9.07
C GLN A 461 -0.78 28.50 8.29
N GLU A 462 -1.99 28.44 7.74
CA GLU A 462 -2.56 29.45 6.85
C GLU A 462 -3.58 30.37 7.55
N THR A 463 -4.29 29.86 8.56
CA THR A 463 -5.28 30.64 9.32
C THR A 463 -4.63 31.64 10.28
N ASN A 464 -5.36 32.70 10.61
CA ASN A 464 -4.99 33.65 11.68
C ASN A 464 -6.05 33.65 12.81
N GLU A 465 -6.99 32.72 12.78
CA GLU A 465 -8.06 32.60 13.78
C GLU A 465 -7.52 32.05 15.10
N THR A 466 -8.21 32.34 16.19
CA THR A 466 -7.92 31.78 17.52
C THR A 466 -9.17 31.10 18.05
N TYR A 467 -8.99 29.98 18.74
CA TYR A 467 -10.06 29.08 19.17
C TYR A 467 -10.07 28.90 20.69
N ASP A 468 -11.25 28.85 21.26
CA ASP A 468 -11.48 28.54 22.68
C ASP A 468 -11.45 27.03 22.92
N LEU A 469 -11.79 26.26 21.89
CA LEU A 469 -11.75 24.81 21.91
C LEU A 469 -11.22 24.27 20.58
N VAL A 470 -10.20 23.42 20.63
CA VAL A 470 -9.74 22.66 19.46
C VAL A 470 -10.04 21.19 19.72
N LEU A 471 -10.86 20.58 18.88
CA LEU A 471 -11.19 19.16 18.91
C LEU A 471 -10.41 18.44 17.80
N LEU A 472 -9.56 17.51 18.19
CA LEU A 472 -8.78 16.67 17.28
C LEU A 472 -9.49 15.32 17.18
N ASP A 473 -10.29 15.18 16.14
CA ASP A 473 -11.03 13.97 15.78
C ASP A 473 -10.34 13.24 14.62
N VAL A 474 -9.07 12.92 14.88
CA VAL A 474 -8.16 12.31 13.90
C VAL A 474 -7.90 10.86 14.29
N PRO A 475 -7.70 9.95 13.32
CA PRO A 475 -7.41 8.56 13.63
C PRO A 475 -6.10 8.43 14.42
N GLY A 476 -5.98 7.32 15.16
CA GLY A 476 -4.72 6.90 15.77
C GLY A 476 -3.59 6.81 14.74
N ALA A 477 -2.35 7.14 15.11
CA ALA A 477 -1.21 7.02 14.23
C ALA A 477 -0.99 5.55 13.83
N THR A 478 -1.33 5.19 12.59
CA THR A 478 -1.15 3.82 12.06
C THR A 478 -0.23 3.76 10.84
N ASP A 479 0.16 4.91 10.29
CA ASP A 479 0.97 5.02 9.09
C ASP A 479 1.76 6.34 9.06
N ASP A 480 2.62 6.46 8.05
CA ASP A 480 3.53 7.57 7.83
C ASP A 480 2.80 8.91 7.63
N ASP A 481 1.61 8.90 7.02
CA ASP A 481 0.86 10.10 6.68
C ASP A 481 0.29 10.75 7.95
N LEU A 482 -0.12 9.93 8.92
CA LEU A 482 -0.64 10.39 10.20
C LEU A 482 0.43 10.90 11.18
N LEU A 483 1.70 10.49 11.02
CA LEU A 483 2.80 10.89 11.92
C LEU A 483 2.95 12.41 12.08
N THR A 484 2.58 13.17 11.05
CA THR A 484 2.62 14.64 11.07
C THR A 484 1.66 15.21 12.13
N LEU A 485 0.47 14.63 12.28
CA LEU A 485 -0.55 15.06 13.26
C LEU A 485 -0.19 14.68 14.70
N TYR A 486 0.78 13.79 14.89
CA TYR A 486 1.30 13.41 16.20
C TYR A 486 2.66 14.05 16.52
N SER A 487 3.01 15.14 15.83
CA SER A 487 4.32 15.79 15.94
C SER A 487 4.32 17.00 16.88
N THR A 488 5.50 17.32 17.41
CA THR A 488 5.73 18.52 18.22
C THR A 488 5.35 19.78 17.44
N GLU A 489 5.64 19.81 16.13
CA GLU A 489 5.33 20.93 15.25
C GLU A 489 3.82 21.15 15.10
N PHE A 490 3.04 20.08 14.94
CA PHE A 490 1.58 20.15 14.86
C PHE A 490 0.97 20.68 16.15
N TYR A 491 1.29 20.06 17.30
CA TYR A 491 0.77 20.49 18.60
C TYR A 491 1.22 21.91 18.97
N ARG A 492 2.40 22.35 18.52
CA ARG A 492 2.83 23.74 18.69
C ARG A 492 1.97 24.70 17.86
N SER A 493 1.56 24.28 16.67
CA SER A 493 0.61 25.03 15.84
C SER A 493 -0.74 25.14 16.53
N VAL A 494 -1.28 24.01 17.03
CA VAL A 494 -2.52 23.99 17.82
C VAL A 494 -2.44 24.96 18.99
N ARG A 495 -1.39 24.86 19.82
CA ARG A 495 -1.17 25.77 20.97
C ARG A 495 -1.17 27.24 20.57
N THR A 496 -0.55 27.58 19.44
CA THR A 496 -0.42 28.98 18.98
C THR A 496 -1.77 29.57 18.55
N HIS A 497 -2.74 28.73 18.20
CA HIS A 497 -4.09 29.13 17.80
C HIS A 497 -5.12 29.00 18.94
N LEU A 498 -4.70 28.66 20.16
CA LEU A 498 -5.59 28.71 21.32
C LEU A 498 -5.74 30.13 21.86
N SER A 499 -6.95 30.48 22.32
CA SER A 499 -7.17 31.66 23.16
C SER A 499 -6.49 31.49 24.52
N GLU A 500 -6.44 32.56 25.33
CA GLU A 500 -5.75 32.57 26.63
C GLU A 500 -6.27 31.45 27.56
N ASP A 501 -7.59 31.23 27.54
CA ASP A 501 -8.28 30.20 28.31
C ASP A 501 -8.61 28.94 27.49
N GLY A 502 -8.21 28.92 26.21
CA GLY A 502 -8.52 27.83 25.30
C GLY A 502 -7.88 26.50 25.67
N VAL A 503 -8.49 25.41 25.22
CA VAL A 503 -8.02 24.04 25.44
C VAL A 503 -8.06 23.23 24.14
N ALA A 504 -7.17 22.25 24.03
CA ALA A 504 -7.19 21.26 22.95
C ALA A 504 -7.62 19.91 23.51
N VAL A 505 -8.44 19.17 22.76
CA VAL A 505 -8.95 17.85 23.14
C VAL A 505 -8.58 16.87 22.04
N THR A 506 -8.11 15.71 22.42
CA THR A 506 -7.75 14.65 21.48
C THR A 506 -8.10 13.30 22.08
N TRP A 507 -8.50 12.36 21.23
CA TRP A 507 -8.39 10.96 21.57
C TRP A 507 -6.90 10.62 21.80
N GLY A 508 -6.61 9.71 22.72
CA GLY A 508 -5.23 9.31 22.98
C GLY A 508 -5.11 7.90 23.53
N TYR A 509 -4.01 7.25 23.18
CA TYR A 509 -3.73 5.89 23.61
C TYR A 509 -3.56 5.79 25.13
N SER A 510 -4.27 4.83 25.73
CA SER A 510 -4.21 4.56 27.16
C SER A 510 -2.79 4.13 27.60
N PRO A 511 -2.30 4.65 28.74
CA PRO A 511 -1.01 4.23 29.29
C PRO A 511 -0.99 2.75 29.72
N ASP A 512 -2.15 2.14 29.96
CA ASP A 512 -2.26 0.73 30.37
C ASP A 512 -2.07 -0.22 29.18
N ALA A 513 -2.57 0.17 28.00
CA ALA A 513 -2.51 -0.65 26.79
C ALA A 513 -1.29 -0.33 25.93
N TYR A 514 -0.90 0.95 25.84
CA TYR A 514 0.16 1.44 24.96
C TYR A 514 1.13 2.37 25.70
N PRO A 515 1.90 1.83 26.68
CA PRO A 515 2.72 2.65 27.57
C PRO A 515 3.80 3.46 26.85
N GLU A 516 4.47 2.91 25.83
CA GLU A 516 5.51 3.64 25.09
C GLU A 516 4.91 4.73 24.19
N HIS A 517 3.79 4.44 23.52
CA HIS A 517 3.06 5.42 22.73
C HIS A 517 2.61 6.60 23.60
N HIS A 518 2.04 6.31 24.77
CA HIS A 518 1.61 7.35 25.71
C HIS A 518 2.78 8.23 26.18
N LYS A 519 3.94 7.64 26.52
CA LYS A 519 5.14 8.41 26.91
C LYS A 519 5.66 9.30 25.80
N ALA A 520 5.68 8.81 24.56
CA ALA A 520 6.08 9.60 23.40
C ALA A 520 5.11 10.75 23.15
N PHE A 521 3.80 10.48 23.24
CA PHE A 521 2.74 11.46 23.11
C PHE A 521 2.86 12.60 24.13
N VAL A 522 2.92 12.30 25.43
CA VAL A 522 2.98 13.34 26.47
C VAL A 522 4.28 14.15 26.44
N ASN A 523 5.42 13.53 26.08
CA ASN A 523 6.66 14.27 25.82
C ASN A 523 6.52 15.23 24.63
N THR A 524 5.80 14.81 23.59
CA THR A 524 5.55 15.61 22.38
C THR A 524 4.68 16.83 22.67
N VAL A 525 3.54 16.63 23.34
CA VAL A 525 2.65 17.75 23.70
C VAL A 525 3.31 18.68 24.74
N GLY A 526 4.12 18.14 25.64
CA GLY A 526 4.95 18.92 26.56
C GLY A 526 5.98 19.79 25.82
N ALA A 527 6.68 19.24 24.83
CA ALA A 527 7.63 19.98 23.98
C ALA A 527 6.96 21.02 23.06
N ALA A 528 5.68 20.82 22.75
CA ALA A 528 4.85 21.79 22.05
C ALA A 528 4.44 22.99 22.93
N GLY A 529 4.51 22.84 24.26
CA GLY A 529 4.26 23.90 25.24
C GLY A 529 2.93 23.79 25.99
N PHE A 530 2.28 22.62 25.96
CA PHE A 530 1.20 22.29 26.90
C PHE A 530 1.80 21.93 28.26
N THR A 531 1.27 22.51 29.33
CA THR A 531 1.83 22.34 30.68
C THR A 531 0.86 21.64 31.63
N GLN A 532 -0.43 21.65 31.32
CA GLN A 532 -1.47 20.95 32.07
C GLN A 532 -2.19 19.96 31.16
N GLU A 533 -2.49 18.79 31.69
CA GLU A 533 -3.36 17.80 31.07
C GLU A 533 -4.45 17.34 32.04
N LEU A 534 -5.59 16.95 31.49
CA LEU A 534 -6.64 16.23 32.19
C LEU A 534 -7.08 15.08 31.28
N SER A 535 -7.23 13.88 31.83
CA SER A 535 -7.74 12.73 31.06
C SER A 535 -9.00 12.16 31.68
N TYR A 536 -9.92 11.69 30.84
CA TYR A 536 -11.14 11.01 31.28
C TYR A 536 -11.49 9.87 30.34
N TRP A 537 -12.19 8.88 30.89
CA TRP A 537 -12.79 7.79 30.13
C TRP A 537 -14.25 8.12 29.86
N VAL A 538 -14.66 7.97 28.61
CA VAL A 538 -16.06 7.79 28.26
C VAL A 538 -16.50 6.42 28.75
N ARG A 539 -17.71 6.37 29.32
CA ARG A 539 -18.33 5.13 29.74
C ARG A 539 -19.72 4.99 29.15
N GLU A 540 -20.05 3.78 28.75
CA GLU A 540 -21.34 3.40 28.18
C GLU A 540 -21.69 1.98 28.64
N ASP A 541 -22.97 1.69 28.75
CA ASP A 541 -23.49 0.33 28.94
C ASP A 541 -23.61 -0.31 27.55
N LEU A 542 -22.54 -0.99 27.11
CA LEU A 542 -22.45 -1.44 25.73
C LEU A 542 -23.45 -2.56 25.43
N ASP A 543 -23.70 -3.46 26.38
CA ASP A 543 -24.54 -4.65 26.23
C ASP A 543 -25.91 -4.57 26.92
N ASP A 544 -26.31 -3.39 27.40
CA ASP A 544 -27.58 -3.09 28.10
C ASP A 544 -27.79 -4.00 29.33
N ASP A 545 -26.70 -4.29 30.05
CA ASP A 545 -26.68 -5.15 31.24
C ASP A 545 -26.86 -4.38 32.56
N GLY A 546 -26.86 -3.05 32.48
CA GLY A 546 -27.01 -2.11 33.59
C GLY A 546 -25.70 -1.65 34.23
N GLU A 547 -24.56 -2.20 33.82
CA GLU A 547 -23.22 -1.74 34.19
C GLU A 547 -22.63 -0.85 33.07
N THR A 548 -21.56 -0.11 33.36
CA THR A 548 -20.92 0.75 32.35
C THR A 548 -19.46 0.37 32.14
N GLU A 549 -19.08 0.13 30.89
CA GLU A 549 -17.72 -0.18 30.48
C GLU A 549 -16.94 1.10 30.19
N ARG A 550 -15.61 0.98 30.10
CA ARG A 550 -14.77 2.02 29.50
C ARG A 550 -14.81 1.87 27.99
N VAL A 551 -15.14 2.96 27.30
CA VAL A 551 -15.20 3.01 25.83
C VAL A 551 -13.88 3.59 25.31
N GLU A 552 -13.76 4.91 25.32
CA GLU A 552 -12.57 5.62 24.83
C GLU A 552 -11.99 6.59 25.87
N GLN A 553 -10.69 6.88 25.76
CA GLN A 553 -9.99 7.82 26.62
C GLN A 553 -9.64 9.10 25.84
N PHE A 554 -9.99 10.25 26.44
CA PHE A 554 -9.67 11.56 25.91
C PHE A 554 -8.71 12.31 26.81
N TYR A 555 -7.91 13.18 26.19
CA TYR A 555 -6.97 14.08 26.84
C TYR A 555 -7.32 15.52 26.50
N VAL A 556 -7.48 16.34 27.54
CA VAL A 556 -7.60 17.79 27.46
C VAL A 556 -6.24 18.39 27.78
N LEU A 557 -5.74 19.27 26.91
CA LEU A 557 -4.42 19.87 26.98
C LEU A 557 -4.56 21.38 27.09
N ALA A 558 -3.80 21.98 28.03
CA ALA A 558 -3.79 23.43 28.23
C ALA A 558 -2.36 23.97 28.48
N PRO A 559 -2.06 25.20 28.03
CA PRO A 559 -0.78 25.86 28.30
C PRO A 559 -0.68 26.46 29.71
N GLY A 560 -1.70 26.28 30.55
CA GLY A 560 -1.79 26.83 31.90
C GLY A 560 -2.95 26.21 32.68
N ASP A 561 -3.19 26.72 33.89
CA ASP A 561 -4.23 26.20 34.78
C ASP A 561 -5.63 26.43 34.19
N ARG A 562 -6.53 25.48 34.48
CA ARG A 562 -7.91 25.48 33.98
C ARG A 562 -8.90 25.08 35.07
N PRO A 563 -10.18 25.50 34.94
CA PRO A 563 -11.25 25.03 35.82
C PRO A 563 -11.45 23.51 35.76
N ARG A 564 -12.09 22.96 36.79
CA ARG A 564 -12.53 21.56 36.77
C ARG A 564 -13.67 21.38 35.77
N LEU A 565 -13.84 20.16 35.27
CA LEU A 565 -14.96 19.79 34.39
C LEU A 565 -16.33 19.94 35.10
N THR A 566 -16.36 19.78 36.42
CA THR A 566 -17.57 19.88 37.23
C THR A 566 -17.74 21.27 37.84
N GLY A 567 -18.99 21.62 38.15
CA GLY A 567 -19.37 22.91 38.73
C GLY A 567 -20.41 23.63 37.89
N ASP A 568 -20.47 24.95 38.02
CA ASP A 568 -21.51 25.77 37.40
C ASP A 568 -21.46 25.70 35.86
N GLY A 569 -20.25 25.58 35.28
CA GLY A 569 -20.03 25.45 33.83
C GLY A 569 -20.28 24.05 33.23
N ALA A 570 -20.49 23.02 34.07
CA ALA A 570 -20.64 21.65 33.59
C ALA A 570 -21.78 21.48 32.57
N THR A 571 -21.59 20.71 31.50
CA THR A 571 -22.69 20.42 30.58
C THR A 571 -23.75 19.54 31.23
N ARG A 572 -24.93 19.41 30.60
CA ARG A 572 -25.98 18.51 31.08
C ARG A 572 -25.47 17.07 31.19
N TYR A 573 -24.66 16.64 30.21
CA TYR A 573 -24.06 15.31 30.17
C TYR A 573 -23.14 15.07 31.38
N VAL A 574 -22.22 16.00 31.66
CA VAL A 574 -21.30 15.92 32.81
C VAL A 574 -22.06 15.96 34.14
N ARG A 575 -23.05 16.83 34.30
CA ARG A 575 -23.86 16.90 35.53
C ARG A 575 -24.66 15.62 35.79
N ALA A 576 -25.18 14.99 34.74
CA ALA A 576 -25.92 13.73 34.87
C ALA A 576 -25.02 12.55 35.27
N ARG A 577 -23.70 12.67 35.06
CA ARG A 577 -22.68 11.64 35.31
C ARG A 577 -21.57 12.17 36.22
N GLU A 578 -21.93 12.99 37.21
CA GLU A 578 -20.97 13.68 38.08
C GLU A 578 -20.05 12.70 38.84
N GLU A 579 -20.54 11.52 39.20
CA GLU A 579 -19.75 10.46 39.84
C GLU A 579 -18.55 10.00 38.98
N HIS A 580 -18.67 10.10 37.65
CA HIS A 580 -17.64 9.73 36.70
C HIS A 580 -16.70 10.90 36.41
N TYR A 581 -17.25 12.10 36.19
CA TYR A 581 -16.51 13.28 35.75
C TYR A 581 -16.09 14.23 36.88
N GLY A 582 -16.45 13.93 38.13
CA GLY A 582 -16.03 14.70 39.31
C GLY A 582 -14.66 14.31 39.87
N SER A 583 -14.11 13.17 39.44
CA SER A 583 -12.79 12.67 39.87
C SER A 583 -11.60 13.10 39.00
N PRO A 584 -11.73 13.33 37.68
CA PRO A 584 -10.62 13.84 36.87
C PRO A 584 -10.15 15.21 37.35
N GLU A 585 -8.84 15.33 37.59
CA GLU A 585 -8.19 16.57 37.97
C GLU A 585 -7.13 16.95 36.94
N TRP A 586 -6.83 18.24 36.86
CA TRP A 586 -5.71 18.72 36.07
C TRP A 586 -4.38 18.33 36.72
N HIS A 587 -3.45 17.86 35.91
CA HIS A 587 -2.12 17.46 36.30
C HIS A 587 -1.10 18.11 35.37
N ALA A 588 0.09 18.40 35.91
CA ALA A 588 1.18 18.88 35.07
C ALA A 588 1.56 17.80 34.05
N VAL A 589 1.71 18.18 32.78
CA VAL A 589 2.10 17.25 31.71
C VAL A 589 3.40 16.54 32.10
N PRO A 590 3.41 15.20 32.20
CA PRO A 590 4.58 14.46 32.64
C PRO A 590 5.69 14.50 31.59
N HIS A 591 6.93 14.35 32.06
CA HIS A 591 8.09 14.19 31.17
C HIS A 591 8.83 12.89 31.47
N TYR A 592 8.85 11.98 30.50
CA TYR A 592 9.48 10.67 30.60
C TYR A 592 10.90 10.70 30.02
N ARG A 593 11.90 10.57 30.90
CA ARG A 593 13.30 10.51 30.47
C ARG A 593 13.58 9.26 29.65
N GLY A 594 14.32 9.41 28.56
CA GLY A 594 14.73 8.29 27.69
C GLY A 594 13.76 7.99 26.55
N VAL A 595 12.59 8.62 26.53
CA VAL A 595 11.66 8.59 25.39
C VAL A 595 11.77 9.92 24.65
N ARG A 596 12.05 9.90 23.35
CA ARG A 596 12.15 11.13 22.55
C ARG A 596 10.76 11.66 22.26
N GLU A 597 10.61 12.97 22.12
CA GLU A 597 9.45 13.56 21.48
C GLU A 597 9.35 13.14 20.01
N ASN A 598 8.12 13.05 19.49
CA ASN A 598 7.88 12.85 18.08
C ASN A 598 7.97 14.22 17.36
N SER A 599 8.71 14.27 16.26
CA SER A 599 8.82 15.47 15.41
C SER A 599 8.82 15.07 13.96
N ILE A 600 8.43 15.98 13.07
CA ILE A 600 8.42 15.74 11.61
C ILE A 600 9.80 15.31 11.11
N PHE A 601 10.88 15.81 11.72
CA PHE A 601 12.25 15.51 11.30
C PHE A 601 12.86 14.28 12.00
N HIS A 602 12.29 13.85 13.13
CA HIS A 602 12.74 12.68 13.89
C HIS A 602 11.52 11.90 14.39
N PRO A 603 10.77 11.25 13.49
CA PRO A 603 9.59 10.50 13.88
C PRO A 603 9.96 9.31 14.79
N ASN A 604 9.14 9.04 15.80
CA ASN A 604 9.22 7.82 16.61
C ASN A 604 8.46 6.69 15.92
N TYR A 605 8.94 6.33 14.72
CA TYR A 605 8.30 5.35 13.85
C TYR A 605 8.08 3.99 14.56
N ASP A 606 9.08 3.58 15.33
CA ASP A 606 9.16 2.35 16.12
C ASP A 606 8.17 2.29 17.30
N ILE A 607 7.65 3.44 17.74
CA ILE A 607 6.74 3.54 18.89
C ILE A 607 5.30 3.84 18.43
N LEU A 608 5.16 4.57 17.31
CA LEU A 608 3.86 5.06 16.84
C LEU A 608 3.25 4.16 15.77
N VAL A 609 4.05 3.51 14.91
CA VAL A 609 3.56 2.76 13.73
C VAL A 609 3.85 1.26 13.81
N ASP A 610 5.02 0.85 14.31
CA ASP A 610 5.51 -0.54 14.28
C ASP A 610 5.11 -1.38 15.52
N THR A 611 4.02 -1.03 16.21
CA THR A 611 3.58 -1.67 17.48
C THR A 611 2.68 -2.89 17.31
#